data_AF-V2XSA1-F1
#
_entry.id   AF-V2XSA1-F1
#
_cell.length_a   1.000
_cell.length_b   1.000
_cell.length_c   1.000
_cell.angle_alpha   90.00
_cell.angle_beta   90.00
_cell.angle_gamma   90.00
#
_symmetry.space_group_name_H-M   'P 1'
#
loop_
_entity.id
_entity.type
_entity.pdbx_description
1 polymer ?
#
loop_
_entity_poly.entity_id
_entity_poly.type
_entity_poly.pdbx_seq_one_letter_code
_entity_poly.pdbx_strand_id
1 'polypeptide(L)'
;MAAGDKIGAAQARKRSAALGREYRSFCEKAGLTPRPERTRSMTGPTVGKAKPLAKIPKNDILRSTDGDDIPVTEAAIQRVPRIRPTGWSEERCLKLEEAHKELLRFVKDAPVGTEALAVYTEDMGLVNRILGEDGQVRFRSTSSPHIVVHNHPNGLTFSAEDIRSFIWNYDMTTLTAVGNNGTVYAMHKTDGYLGADFLKAFIPIISLYEEAETEAERSKIISRFLEEGSKYGVQFISRG
;
A
#
# COMPACT_ATOMS: atom_id res chain seq x y z
N MET A 1 -18.34 8.56 -30.95
CA MET A 1 -18.16 7.12 -30.70
C MET A 1 -17.82 6.93 -29.22
N ALA A 2 -18.74 6.36 -28.44
CA ALA A 2 -18.58 6.15 -26.99
C ALA A 2 -18.80 4.67 -26.67
N ALA A 3 -17.70 3.90 -26.64
CA ALA A 3 -17.72 2.46 -26.38
C ALA A 3 -17.03 2.06 -25.06
N GLY A 4 -16.39 3.00 -24.35
CA GLY A 4 -15.59 2.72 -23.14
C GLY A 4 -16.39 2.49 -21.85
N ASP A 5 -17.63 3.00 -21.75
CA ASP A 5 -18.36 3.05 -20.47
C ASP A 5 -19.22 1.80 -20.19
N LYS A 6 -19.57 1.04 -21.24
CA LYS A 6 -20.44 -0.15 -21.10
C LYS A 6 -19.71 -1.38 -20.56
N ILE A 7 -18.39 -1.46 -20.78
CA ILE A 7 -17.57 -2.62 -20.38
C ILE A 7 -17.33 -2.59 -18.86
N GLY A 8 -17.02 -1.43 -18.29
CA GLY A 8 -16.82 -1.25 -16.84
C GLY A 8 -18.09 -1.54 -16.03
N ALA A 9 -19.25 -1.07 -16.51
CA ALA A 9 -20.54 -1.36 -15.87
C ALA A 9 -20.91 -2.85 -15.92
N ALA A 10 -20.61 -3.54 -17.02
CA ALA A 10 -20.84 -4.98 -17.14
C ALA A 10 -19.93 -5.80 -16.22
N GLN A 11 -18.66 -5.39 -16.07
CA GLN A 11 -17.69 -6.06 -15.20
C GLN A 11 -18.01 -5.83 -13.72
N ALA A 12 -18.43 -4.62 -13.34
CA ALA A 12 -18.92 -4.31 -12.00
C ALA A 12 -20.18 -5.14 -11.63
N ARG A 13 -21.12 -5.30 -12.57
CA ARG A 13 -22.32 -6.15 -12.38
C ARG A 13 -21.95 -7.63 -12.20
N LYS A 14 -20.97 -8.15 -12.95
CA LYS A 14 -20.47 -9.53 -12.79
C LYS A 14 -19.82 -9.75 -11.43
N ARG A 15 -19.01 -8.81 -10.95
CA ARG A 15 -18.36 -8.85 -9.62
C ARG A 15 -19.39 -8.76 -8.48
N SER A 16 -20.35 -7.84 -8.57
CA SER A 16 -21.45 -7.73 -7.60
C SER A 16 -22.31 -9.01 -7.54
N ALA A 17 -22.57 -9.63 -8.70
CA ALA A 17 -23.30 -10.89 -8.76
C ALA A 17 -22.51 -12.07 -8.17
N ALA A 18 -21.19 -12.10 -8.30
CA ALA A 18 -20.32 -13.10 -7.66
C ALA A 18 -20.32 -12.95 -6.14
N LEU A 19 -20.12 -11.72 -5.65
CA LEU A 19 -20.17 -11.39 -4.22
C LEU A 19 -21.53 -11.75 -3.59
N GLY A 20 -22.61 -11.50 -4.33
CA GLY A 20 -23.96 -11.89 -3.91
C GLY A 20 -24.24 -13.40 -3.92
N ARG A 21 -23.47 -14.20 -4.68
CA ARG A 21 -23.52 -15.67 -4.62
C ARG A 21 -22.73 -16.19 -3.42
N GLU A 22 -21.54 -15.66 -3.19
CA GLU A 22 -20.68 -16.01 -2.05
C GLU A 22 -21.35 -15.68 -0.71
N TYR A 23 -21.96 -14.49 -0.59
CA TYR A 23 -22.71 -14.10 0.60
C TYR A 23 -23.91 -15.01 0.88
N ARG A 24 -24.65 -15.43 -0.17
CA ARG A 24 -25.77 -16.38 0.00
C ARG A 24 -25.28 -17.75 0.45
N SER A 25 -24.20 -18.26 -0.15
CA SER A 25 -23.61 -19.53 0.24
C SER A 25 -23.08 -19.51 1.68
N PHE A 26 -22.50 -18.39 2.10
CA PHE A 26 -22.10 -18.16 3.49
C PHE A 26 -23.30 -18.18 4.45
N CYS A 27 -24.35 -17.43 4.14
CA CYS A 27 -25.55 -17.37 4.97
C CYS A 27 -26.22 -18.75 5.12
N GLU A 28 -26.31 -19.52 4.03
CA GLU A 28 -26.87 -20.87 4.03
C GLU A 28 -26.04 -21.83 4.91
N LYS A 29 -24.71 -21.79 4.80
CA LYS A 29 -23.80 -22.60 5.64
C LYS A 29 -23.83 -22.21 7.12
N ALA A 30 -24.08 -20.93 7.41
CA ALA A 30 -24.11 -20.39 8.76
C ALA A 30 -25.51 -20.44 9.40
N GLY A 31 -26.54 -20.96 8.71
CA GLY A 31 -27.93 -20.95 9.20
C GLY A 31 -28.53 -19.55 9.32
N LEU A 32 -27.96 -18.57 8.62
CA LEU A 32 -28.37 -17.17 8.66
C LEU A 32 -29.34 -16.88 7.50
N THR A 33 -30.39 -16.10 7.76
CA THR A 33 -31.28 -15.63 6.68
C THR A 33 -30.55 -14.58 5.82
N PRO A 34 -30.39 -14.79 4.50
CA PRO A 34 -29.73 -13.81 3.63
C PRO A 34 -30.50 -12.49 3.59
N ARG A 35 -29.82 -11.35 3.87
CA ARG A 35 -30.40 -10.00 3.74
C ARG A 35 -29.84 -9.27 2.52
N PRO A 36 -30.55 -9.29 1.37
CA PRO A 36 -30.04 -8.75 0.10
C PRO A 36 -29.87 -7.23 0.09
N GLU A 37 -30.38 -6.50 1.09
CA GLU A 37 -30.12 -5.07 1.30
C GLU A 37 -28.65 -4.78 1.61
N ARG A 38 -27.90 -5.71 2.21
CA ARG A 38 -26.46 -5.54 2.50
C ARG A 38 -25.55 -5.75 1.29
N THR A 39 -26.03 -6.40 0.23
CA THR A 39 -25.34 -6.51 -1.06
C THR A 39 -25.89 -5.52 -2.10
N ARG A 40 -27.01 -4.85 -1.80
CA ARG A 40 -27.54 -3.70 -2.53
C ARG A 40 -26.99 -2.39 -1.94
N SER A 41 -25.71 -2.12 -2.18
CA SER A 41 -25.23 -0.73 -2.22
C SER A 41 -24.52 -0.52 -3.55
N MET A 42 -25.15 0.29 -4.40
CA MET A 42 -24.59 1.10 -5.49
C MET A 42 -25.69 1.61 -6.45
N THR A 43 -26.96 1.25 -6.24
CA THR A 43 -28.12 2.03 -6.73
C THR A 43 -29.30 1.86 -5.77
N GLY A 44 -29.36 2.67 -4.72
CA GLY A 44 -30.53 2.84 -3.84
C GLY A 44 -31.38 4.04 -4.27
N PRO A 45 -32.67 4.09 -3.88
CA PRO A 45 -33.68 4.97 -4.45
C PRO A 45 -33.54 6.43 -4.00
N THR A 46 -33.98 7.32 -4.89
CA THR A 46 -33.97 8.78 -4.80
C THR A 46 -34.62 9.29 -3.52
N VAL A 47 -33.84 9.84 -2.59
CA VAL A 47 -34.33 10.72 -1.52
C VAL A 47 -33.31 11.83 -1.26
N GLY A 48 -33.78 13.08 -1.45
CA GLY A 48 -33.19 14.32 -0.91
C GLY A 48 -31.92 14.79 -1.61
N LYS A 49 -31.94 16.02 -2.15
CA LYS A 49 -30.74 16.73 -2.66
C LYS A 49 -29.73 16.94 -1.52
N ALA A 50 -28.91 15.95 -1.22
CA ALA A 50 -27.63 16.19 -0.57
C ALA A 50 -26.69 16.81 -1.60
N LYS A 51 -26.05 17.93 -1.24
CA LYS A 51 -24.99 18.53 -2.06
C LYS A 51 -24.00 17.42 -2.42
N PRO A 52 -23.56 17.31 -3.68
CA PRO A 52 -22.61 16.28 -4.04
C PRO A 52 -21.35 16.49 -3.19
N LEU A 53 -21.03 15.54 -2.31
CA LEU A 53 -19.68 15.37 -1.82
C LEU A 53 -18.85 15.13 -3.07
N ALA A 54 -18.09 16.14 -3.48
CA ALA A 54 -17.17 16.04 -4.59
C ALA A 54 -16.36 14.74 -4.38
N LYS A 55 -16.36 13.86 -5.38
CA LYS A 55 -15.39 12.78 -5.44
C LYS A 55 -14.02 13.43 -5.63
N ILE A 56 -13.41 13.82 -4.52
CA ILE A 56 -12.02 14.25 -4.49
C ILE A 56 -11.21 12.99 -4.84
N PRO A 57 -10.40 12.99 -5.91
CA PRO A 57 -9.39 11.96 -6.08
C PRO A 57 -8.50 12.01 -4.83
N LYS A 58 -8.47 10.94 -4.02
CA LYS A 58 -7.56 10.89 -2.88
C LYS A 58 -6.14 10.73 -3.44
N ASN A 59 -5.29 11.70 -3.19
CA ASN A 59 -3.86 11.54 -3.38
C ASN A 59 -3.35 10.80 -2.14
N ASP A 60 -2.78 9.62 -2.34
CA ASP A 60 -2.04 8.90 -1.30
C ASP A 60 -0.70 9.64 -1.09
N ILE A 61 -0.31 9.79 0.17
CA ILE A 61 0.94 10.43 0.59
C ILE A 61 1.81 9.34 1.20
N LEU A 62 3.02 9.17 0.69
CA LEU A 62 4.06 8.35 1.30
C LEU A 62 5.19 9.27 1.74
N ARG A 63 5.77 8.98 2.91
CA ARG A 63 6.77 9.83 3.54
C ARG A 63 7.61 9.07 4.56
N SER A 64 8.92 9.28 4.55
CA SER A 64 9.85 8.82 5.57
C SER A 64 9.62 9.53 6.91
N THR A 65 10.19 9.00 7.98
CA THR A 65 9.87 9.44 9.34
C THR A 65 10.52 10.74 9.82
N ASP A 66 10.83 11.78 9.06
CA ASP A 66 11.81 12.81 9.47
C ASP A 66 13.20 12.16 9.81
N GLY A 67 14.32 12.85 9.59
CA GLY A 67 15.63 12.38 10.07
C GLY A 67 16.86 12.82 9.33
N ASP A 68 18.00 12.27 9.78
CA ASP A 68 19.29 12.45 9.12
C ASP A 68 19.28 11.72 7.78
N ASP A 69 18.81 12.43 6.76
CA ASP A 69 18.76 11.95 5.40
C ASP A 69 20.16 11.69 4.85
N ILE A 70 20.34 10.54 4.22
CA ILE A 70 21.62 10.13 3.65
C ILE A 70 21.53 10.08 2.11
N PRO A 71 22.62 10.42 1.39
CA PRO A 71 22.65 10.29 -0.06
C PRO A 71 22.62 8.82 -0.49
N VAL A 72 22.09 8.55 -1.69
CA VAL A 72 22.20 7.23 -2.31
C VAL A 72 23.64 7.03 -2.81
N THR A 73 24.19 5.84 -2.58
CA THR A 73 25.53 5.46 -3.07
C THR A 73 25.46 4.23 -3.98
N GLU A 74 26.42 4.06 -4.89
CA GLU A 74 26.50 2.85 -5.73
C GLU A 74 26.63 1.58 -4.88
N ALA A 75 27.37 1.64 -3.77
CA ALA A 75 27.50 0.53 -2.84
C ALA A 75 26.15 0.16 -2.20
N ALA A 76 25.32 1.16 -1.85
CA ALA A 76 23.96 0.92 -1.35
C ALA A 76 23.06 0.27 -2.40
N ILE A 77 23.14 0.70 -3.67
CA ILE A 77 22.37 0.11 -4.78
C ILE A 77 22.77 -1.35 -5.02
N GLN A 78 24.06 -1.66 -5.00
CA GLN A 78 24.56 -3.02 -5.24
C GLN A 78 24.17 -3.99 -4.13
N ARG A 79 24.11 -3.53 -2.88
CA ARG A 79 23.80 -4.37 -1.71
C ARG A 79 22.31 -4.56 -1.42
N VAL A 80 21.42 -3.91 -2.18
CA VAL A 80 19.96 -4.06 -2.00
C VAL A 80 19.61 -5.56 -1.96
N PRO A 81 19.06 -6.06 -0.84
CA PRO A 81 18.79 -7.47 -0.68
C PRO A 81 17.54 -7.88 -1.46
N ARG A 82 17.55 -9.09 -2.01
CA ARG A 82 16.33 -9.71 -2.50
C ARG A 82 15.42 -10.07 -1.33
N ILE A 83 14.16 -9.66 -1.42
CA ILE A 83 13.09 -10.08 -0.50
C ILE A 83 12.14 -11.09 -1.17
N ARG A 84 11.42 -11.86 -0.36
CA ARG A 84 10.50 -12.91 -0.82
C ARG A 84 9.14 -12.79 -0.12
N PRO A 85 8.23 -11.97 -0.64
CA PRO A 85 6.85 -11.99 -0.16
C PRO A 85 6.22 -13.37 -0.37
N THR A 86 5.38 -13.79 0.58
CA THR A 86 4.73 -15.10 0.57
C THR A 86 3.91 -15.27 -0.71
N GLY A 87 4.06 -16.42 -1.37
CA GLY A 87 3.35 -16.73 -2.61
C GLY A 87 3.96 -16.10 -3.88
N TRP A 88 5.07 -15.34 -3.78
CA TRP A 88 5.74 -14.79 -4.95
C TRP A 88 6.72 -15.78 -5.58
N SER A 89 6.79 -15.79 -6.92
CA SER A 89 7.77 -16.57 -7.67
C SER A 89 9.18 -15.96 -7.57
N GLU A 90 10.21 -16.75 -7.87
CA GLU A 90 11.60 -16.26 -7.96
C GLU A 90 11.74 -15.09 -8.93
N GLU A 91 11.12 -15.22 -10.12
CA GLU A 91 11.16 -14.20 -11.16
C GLU A 91 10.56 -12.88 -10.67
N ARG A 92 9.43 -12.94 -9.94
CA ARG A 92 8.80 -11.74 -9.39
C ARG A 92 9.66 -11.09 -8.30
N CYS A 93 10.34 -11.90 -7.47
CA CYS A 93 11.28 -11.40 -6.46
C CYS A 93 12.51 -10.74 -7.10
N LEU A 94 13.04 -11.30 -8.19
CA LEU A 94 14.12 -10.71 -8.98
C LEU A 94 13.73 -9.36 -9.58
N LYS A 95 12.53 -9.26 -10.17
CA LYS A 95 12.02 -7.99 -10.69
C LYS A 95 11.82 -6.95 -9.59
N LEU A 96 11.40 -7.35 -8.40
CA LEU A 96 11.25 -6.44 -7.26
C LEU A 96 12.60 -5.92 -6.77
N GLU A 97 13.60 -6.80 -6.65
CA GLU A 97 14.98 -6.39 -6.32
C GLU A 97 15.51 -5.37 -7.34
N GLU A 98 15.30 -5.59 -8.64
CA GLU A 98 15.72 -4.61 -9.65
C GLU A 98 14.91 -3.31 -9.56
N ALA A 99 13.61 -3.37 -9.29
CA ALA A 99 12.78 -2.18 -9.08
C ALA A 99 13.28 -1.31 -7.90
N HIS A 100 13.76 -1.93 -6.82
CA HIS A 100 14.41 -1.21 -5.71
C HIS A 100 15.68 -0.50 -6.17
N LYS A 101 16.55 -1.21 -6.89
CA LYS A 101 17.81 -0.67 -7.41
C LYS A 101 17.57 0.47 -8.40
N GLU A 102 16.62 0.30 -9.33
CA GLU A 102 16.25 1.33 -10.28
C GLU A 102 15.67 2.59 -9.62
N LEU A 103 14.86 2.43 -8.56
CA LEU A 103 14.35 3.59 -7.82
C LEU A 103 15.48 4.35 -7.13
N LEU A 104 16.42 3.64 -6.50
CA LEU A 104 17.59 4.28 -5.91
C LEU A 104 18.45 4.98 -6.97
N ARG A 105 18.69 4.38 -8.13
CA ARG A 105 19.38 5.05 -9.25
C ARG A 105 18.63 6.31 -9.71
N PHE A 106 17.30 6.26 -9.73
CA PHE A 106 16.46 7.39 -10.16
C PHE A 106 16.54 8.59 -9.21
N VAL A 107 16.60 8.36 -7.90
CA VAL A 107 16.66 9.44 -6.89
C VAL A 107 18.10 9.85 -6.53
N LYS A 108 19.11 9.11 -6.98
CA LYS A 108 20.51 9.29 -6.58
C LYS A 108 21.05 10.69 -6.81
N ASP A 109 20.73 11.31 -7.94
CA ASP A 109 21.26 12.62 -8.32
C ASP A 109 20.33 13.78 -7.89
N ALA A 110 19.23 13.47 -7.20
CA ALA A 110 18.36 14.47 -6.60
C ALA A 110 18.94 15.00 -5.27
N PRO A 111 18.48 16.16 -4.77
CA PRO A 111 18.88 16.66 -3.46
C PRO A 111 18.70 15.60 -2.35
N VAL A 112 19.60 15.56 -1.37
CA VAL A 112 19.46 14.68 -0.20
C VAL A 112 18.15 14.99 0.51
N GLY A 113 17.43 13.95 0.93
CA GLY A 113 16.07 14.05 1.46
C GLY A 113 14.96 13.96 0.40
N THR A 114 15.31 13.88 -0.89
CA THR A 114 14.32 13.65 -1.93
C THR A 114 13.74 12.24 -1.83
N GLU A 115 12.42 12.17 -1.82
CA GLU A 115 11.68 10.92 -1.95
C GLU A 115 11.19 10.73 -3.38
N ALA A 116 11.01 9.47 -3.76
CA ALA A 116 10.50 9.03 -5.03
C ALA A 116 9.67 7.78 -4.82
N LEU A 117 8.71 7.55 -5.72
CA LEU A 117 7.98 6.29 -5.79
C LEU A 117 7.89 5.78 -7.21
N ALA A 118 7.68 4.48 -7.33
CA ALA A 118 7.29 3.80 -8.55
C ALA A 118 6.10 2.87 -8.26
N VAL A 119 5.13 2.90 -9.16
CA VAL A 119 3.94 2.04 -9.13
C VAL A 119 4.10 0.96 -10.18
N TYR A 120 3.83 -0.28 -9.81
CA TYR A 120 3.91 -1.45 -10.68
C TYR A 120 2.59 -2.23 -10.69
N THR A 121 2.30 -2.88 -11.82
CA THR A 121 1.29 -3.94 -11.88
C THR A 121 1.74 -5.16 -11.07
N GLU A 122 0.83 -6.09 -10.80
CA GLU A 122 1.17 -7.30 -10.02
C GLU A 122 2.28 -8.15 -10.66
N ASP A 123 2.39 -8.17 -11.98
CA ASP A 123 3.45 -8.86 -12.73
C ASP A 123 4.76 -8.06 -12.84
N MET A 124 4.90 -6.98 -12.05
CA MET A 124 6.06 -6.09 -11.99
C MET A 124 6.30 -5.26 -13.26
N GLY A 125 5.24 -4.96 -14.02
CA GLY A 125 5.29 -3.97 -15.10
C GLY A 125 5.22 -2.55 -14.54
N LEU A 126 6.17 -1.69 -14.90
CA LEU A 126 6.19 -0.29 -14.44
C LEU A 126 4.98 0.48 -15.00
N VAL A 127 4.18 1.08 -14.11
CA VAL A 127 3.01 1.91 -14.45
C VAL A 127 3.38 3.38 -14.43
N ASN A 128 4.05 3.81 -13.36
CA ASN A 128 4.42 5.21 -13.17
C ASN A 128 5.64 5.34 -12.25
N ARG A 129 6.38 6.44 -12.39
CA ARG A 129 7.48 6.82 -11.50
C ARG A 129 7.38 8.32 -11.21
N ILE A 130 7.46 8.69 -9.95
CA ILE A 130 7.22 10.05 -9.47
C ILE A 130 8.37 10.45 -8.56
N LEU A 131 8.96 11.62 -8.82
CA LEU A 131 9.85 12.30 -7.89
C LEU A 131 8.98 13.16 -6.97
N GLY A 132 9.19 13.02 -5.67
CA GLY A 132 8.51 13.79 -4.65
C GLY A 132 9.05 15.22 -4.55
N GLU A 133 8.31 16.04 -3.81
CA GLU A 133 8.65 17.42 -3.49
C GLU A 133 8.38 17.63 -1.99
N ASP A 134 9.15 18.51 -1.35
CA ASP A 134 9.01 18.83 0.09
C ASP A 134 9.08 17.61 1.03
N GLY A 135 9.97 16.64 0.72
CA GLY A 135 10.20 15.47 1.55
C GLY A 135 8.99 14.55 1.69
N GLN A 136 8.11 14.52 0.68
CA GLN A 136 6.98 13.60 0.57
C GLN A 136 6.77 13.24 -0.91
N VAL A 137 6.14 12.11 -1.16
CA VAL A 137 5.71 11.75 -2.51
C VAL A 137 4.22 11.43 -2.56
N ARG A 138 3.55 11.98 -3.57
CA ARG A 138 2.08 11.86 -3.74
C ARG A 138 1.77 11.11 -5.02
N PHE A 139 0.84 10.18 -4.95
CA PHE A 139 0.32 9.52 -6.14
C PHE A 139 -1.19 9.34 -6.08
N ARG A 140 -1.81 9.14 -7.25
CA ARG A 140 -3.22 8.80 -7.33
C ARG A 140 -3.35 7.29 -7.24
N SER A 141 -4.13 6.82 -6.26
CA SER A 141 -4.44 5.40 -6.12
C SER A 141 -4.98 4.85 -7.44
N THR A 142 -4.50 3.67 -7.84
CA THR A 142 -5.03 2.97 -9.02
C THR A 142 -6.18 2.06 -8.60
N SER A 143 -7.17 1.85 -9.48
CA SER A 143 -8.33 0.98 -9.20
C SER A 143 -8.09 -0.48 -9.58
N SER A 144 -6.83 -0.90 -9.57
CA SER A 144 -6.38 -2.24 -9.95
C SER A 144 -5.28 -2.70 -8.99
N PRO A 145 -5.20 -4.01 -8.66
CA PRO A 145 -4.12 -4.55 -7.85
C PRO A 145 -2.74 -4.06 -8.30
N HIS A 146 -1.99 -3.46 -7.39
CA HIS A 146 -0.70 -2.83 -7.69
C HIS A 146 0.28 -2.91 -6.53
N ILE A 147 1.55 -2.74 -6.87
CA ILE A 147 2.68 -2.69 -5.96
C ILE A 147 3.23 -1.27 -5.97
N VAL A 148 3.56 -0.73 -4.80
CA VAL A 148 4.25 0.55 -4.68
C VAL A 148 5.61 0.34 -4.06
N VAL A 149 6.62 0.93 -4.69
CA VAL A 149 8.00 0.97 -4.24
C VAL A 149 8.36 2.42 -4.02
N HIS A 150 8.79 2.82 -2.83
CA HIS A 150 9.30 4.16 -2.55
C HIS A 150 10.64 4.12 -1.82
N ASN A 151 11.39 5.22 -1.81
CA ASN A 151 12.63 5.30 -1.03
C ASN A 151 12.43 6.07 0.26
N HIS A 152 13.18 5.68 1.29
CA HIS A 152 13.29 6.42 2.56
C HIS A 152 14.69 7.03 2.68
N PRO A 153 14.84 8.36 2.61
CA PRO A 153 16.15 8.99 2.63
C PRO A 153 16.95 8.75 3.91
N ASN A 154 16.30 8.64 5.06
CA ASN A 154 16.91 8.29 6.35
C ASN A 154 17.23 6.78 6.52
N GLY A 155 16.75 5.93 5.60
CA GLY A 155 16.97 4.49 5.65
C GLY A 155 16.23 3.73 6.76
N LEU A 156 15.25 4.38 7.40
CA LEU A 156 14.39 3.79 8.43
C LEU A 156 13.16 3.11 7.82
N THR A 157 12.39 2.42 8.67
CA THR A 157 11.15 1.70 8.30
C THR A 157 10.02 2.66 7.90
N PHE A 158 8.83 2.10 7.64
CA PHE A 158 7.60 2.83 7.30
C PHE A 158 7.21 3.89 8.34
N SER A 159 6.60 4.98 7.87
CA SER A 159 5.91 5.96 8.71
C SER A 159 4.48 5.54 9.04
N ALA A 160 3.84 6.30 9.93
CA ALA A 160 2.40 6.13 10.17
C ALA A 160 1.57 6.45 8.91
N GLU A 161 1.98 7.44 8.12
CA GLU A 161 1.36 7.83 6.86
C GLU A 161 1.41 6.70 5.82
N ASP A 162 2.55 6.02 5.71
CA ASP A 162 2.70 4.86 4.82
C ASP A 162 1.70 3.75 5.17
N ILE A 163 1.55 3.43 6.46
CA ILE A 163 0.62 2.41 6.93
C ILE A 163 -0.83 2.85 6.69
N ARG A 164 -1.17 4.12 6.91
CA ARG A 164 -2.50 4.67 6.58
C ARG A 164 -2.79 4.52 5.09
N SER A 165 -1.83 4.85 4.23
CA SER A 165 -1.92 4.70 2.78
C SER A 165 -2.16 3.24 2.38
N PHE A 166 -1.36 2.32 2.92
CA PHE A 166 -1.49 0.88 2.67
C PHE A 166 -2.85 0.30 3.10
N ILE A 167 -3.40 0.78 4.23
CA ILE A 167 -4.72 0.36 4.73
C ILE A 167 -5.84 0.91 3.86
N TRP A 168 -5.81 2.20 3.51
CA TRP A 168 -6.91 2.87 2.80
C TRP A 168 -6.92 2.58 1.30
N ASN A 169 -5.77 2.22 0.73
CA ASN A 169 -5.68 1.78 -0.64
C ASN A 169 -5.84 0.25 -0.71
N TYR A 170 -7.08 -0.20 -0.86
CA TYR A 170 -7.42 -1.63 -0.90
C TYR A 170 -6.72 -2.38 -2.04
N ASP A 171 -6.52 -1.72 -3.18
CA ASP A 171 -5.90 -2.30 -4.37
C ASP A 171 -4.35 -2.32 -4.27
N MET A 172 -3.74 -1.62 -3.31
CA MET A 172 -2.31 -1.76 -3.03
C MET A 172 -2.04 -3.10 -2.34
N THR A 173 -1.46 -4.06 -3.06
CA THR A 173 -1.20 -5.42 -2.55
C THR A 173 0.12 -5.52 -1.82
N THR A 174 1.10 -4.68 -2.21
CA THR A 174 2.41 -4.58 -1.56
C THR A 174 2.89 -3.14 -1.55
N LEU A 175 3.41 -2.70 -0.41
CA LEU A 175 4.16 -1.45 -0.25
C LEU A 175 5.57 -1.79 0.20
N THR A 176 6.59 -1.22 -0.45
CA THR A 176 7.98 -1.38 -0.02
C THR A 176 8.68 -0.05 0.10
N ALA A 177 9.44 0.13 1.18
CA ALA A 177 10.39 1.23 1.34
C ALA A 177 11.82 0.68 1.16
N VAL A 178 12.59 1.27 0.24
CA VAL A 178 14.04 1.04 0.13
C VAL A 178 14.78 2.24 0.71
N GLY A 179 15.52 2.02 1.78
CA GLY A 179 16.37 3.04 2.38
C GLY A 179 17.47 3.49 1.41
N ASN A 180 17.92 4.73 1.51
CA ASN A 180 19.09 5.19 0.75
C ASN A 180 20.39 4.45 1.15
N ASN A 181 20.37 3.75 2.29
CA ASN A 181 21.36 2.75 2.70
C ASN A 181 21.15 1.36 2.05
N GLY A 182 20.16 1.14 1.20
CA GLY A 182 19.88 -0.15 0.58
C GLY A 182 19.09 -1.15 1.45
N THR A 183 18.72 -0.80 2.68
CA THR A 183 17.82 -1.60 3.51
C THR A 183 16.43 -1.61 2.90
N VAL A 184 15.76 -2.77 2.83
CA VAL A 184 14.42 -2.94 2.28
C VAL A 184 13.44 -3.36 3.37
N TYR A 185 12.33 -2.62 3.43
CA TYR A 185 11.14 -2.94 4.21
C TYR A 185 9.97 -3.23 3.27
N ALA A 186 9.15 -4.22 3.59
CA ALA A 186 7.94 -4.54 2.81
C ALA A 186 6.76 -4.88 3.71
N MET A 187 5.58 -4.36 3.34
CA MET A 187 4.27 -4.82 3.78
C MET A 187 3.57 -5.49 2.61
N HIS A 188 3.16 -6.75 2.76
CA HIS A 188 2.44 -7.50 1.73
C HIS A 188 1.13 -8.05 2.30
N LYS A 189 0.01 -7.77 1.62
CA LYS A 189 -1.30 -8.36 1.94
C LYS A 189 -1.32 -9.80 1.49
N THR A 190 -1.52 -10.73 2.42
CA THR A 190 -1.74 -12.14 2.08
C THR A 190 -3.22 -12.38 1.77
N ASP A 191 -3.56 -13.59 1.29
CA ASP A 191 -4.95 -14.00 1.07
C ASP A 191 -5.83 -13.89 2.33
N GLY A 192 -5.21 -13.91 3.51
CA GLY A 192 -5.88 -13.76 4.81
C GLY A 192 -5.96 -12.33 5.33
N TYR A 193 -5.74 -11.31 4.50
CA TYR A 193 -5.72 -9.91 4.95
C TYR A 193 -7.05 -9.45 5.57
N LEU A 194 -6.99 -9.01 6.82
CA LEU A 194 -8.11 -8.51 7.62
C LEU A 194 -7.99 -6.99 7.82
N GLY A 195 -8.29 -6.20 6.78
CA GLY A 195 -8.01 -4.76 6.79
C GLY A 195 -8.70 -3.96 7.91
N ALA A 196 -9.93 -4.33 8.29
CA ALA A 196 -10.63 -3.66 9.39
C ALA A 196 -9.99 -3.96 10.75
N ASP A 197 -9.56 -5.19 10.97
CA ASP A 197 -8.90 -5.60 12.22
C ASP A 197 -7.47 -5.03 12.30
N PHE A 198 -6.76 -4.98 11.18
CA PHE A 198 -5.45 -4.33 11.08
C PHE A 198 -5.55 -2.83 11.38
N LEU A 199 -6.54 -2.13 10.82
CA LEU A 199 -6.81 -0.73 11.16
C LEU A 199 -7.12 -0.55 12.65
N LYS A 200 -7.98 -1.41 13.21
CA LYS A 200 -8.33 -1.36 14.64
C LYS A 200 -7.10 -1.54 15.53
N ALA A 201 -6.17 -2.43 15.15
CA ALA A 201 -4.91 -2.64 15.84
C ALA A 201 -3.93 -1.46 15.66
N PHE A 202 -3.98 -0.78 14.51
CA PHE A 202 -3.11 0.37 14.21
C PHE A 202 -3.53 1.66 14.94
N ILE A 203 -4.83 1.88 15.18
CA ILE A 203 -5.34 3.09 15.86
C ILE A 203 -4.59 3.43 17.15
N PRO A 204 -4.39 2.52 18.13
CA PRO A 204 -3.65 2.86 19.35
C PRO A 204 -2.15 3.12 19.11
N ILE A 205 -1.57 2.59 18.02
CA ILE A 205 -0.16 2.81 17.66
C ILE A 205 0.08 4.26 17.22
N ILE A 206 -0.94 4.91 16.64
CA ILE A 206 -0.85 6.31 16.22
C ILE A 206 -0.52 7.21 17.43
N SER A 207 -1.18 7.02 18.56
CA SER A 207 -0.90 7.81 19.77
C SER A 207 0.53 7.60 20.28
N LEU A 208 1.00 6.35 20.33
CA LEU A 208 2.39 6.04 20.71
C LEU A 208 3.39 6.68 19.75
N TYR A 209 3.09 6.69 18.45
CA TYR A 209 3.93 7.29 17.43
C TYR A 209 4.00 8.82 17.56
N GLU A 210 2.87 9.47 17.86
CA GLU A 210 2.79 10.93 18.07
C GLU A 210 3.49 11.36 19.36
N GLU A 211 3.45 10.53 20.41
CA GLU A 211 4.13 10.77 21.70
C GLU A 211 5.64 10.53 21.65
N ALA A 212 6.14 9.81 20.65
CA ALA A 212 7.57 9.52 20.51
C ALA A 212 8.38 10.77 20.17
N GLU A 213 9.44 11.01 20.95
CA GLU A 213 10.30 12.19 20.83
C GLU A 213 11.33 12.05 19.71
N THR A 214 11.72 10.81 19.39
CA THR A 214 12.73 10.51 18.38
C THR A 214 12.22 9.61 17.27
N GLU A 215 12.86 9.70 16.11
CA GLU A 215 12.51 8.92 14.91
C GLU A 215 12.90 7.45 15.08
N ALA A 216 13.97 7.20 15.82
CA ALA A 216 14.36 5.86 16.21
C ALA A 216 13.29 5.20 17.08
N GLU A 217 12.62 5.95 17.97
CA GLU A 217 11.48 5.46 18.75
C GLU A 217 10.26 5.22 17.86
N ARG A 218 9.90 6.18 16.99
CA ARG A 218 8.84 6.01 16.00
C ARG A 218 9.04 4.77 15.15
N SER A 219 10.25 4.57 14.63
CA SER A 219 10.64 3.40 13.84
C SER A 219 10.53 2.10 14.63
N LYS A 220 10.93 2.09 15.91
CA LYS A 220 10.78 0.92 16.79
C LYS A 220 9.32 0.59 17.06
N ILE A 221 8.48 1.60 17.30
CA ILE A 221 7.04 1.45 17.52
C ILE A 221 6.39 0.83 16.28
N ILE A 222 6.66 1.38 15.10
CA ILE A 222 6.14 0.85 13.83
C ILE A 222 6.64 -0.57 13.57
N SER A 223 7.94 -0.82 13.73
CA SER A 223 8.51 -2.15 13.46
C SER A 223 7.87 -3.22 14.36
N ARG A 224 7.72 -2.96 15.67
CA ARG A 224 7.06 -3.88 16.61
C ARG A 224 5.60 -4.14 16.22
N PHE A 225 4.87 -3.12 15.79
CA PHE A 225 3.50 -3.30 15.31
C PHE A 225 3.44 -4.19 14.06
N LEU A 226 4.33 -3.95 13.09
CA LEU A 226 4.36 -4.69 11.83
C LEU A 226 4.85 -6.14 11.98
N GLU A 227 5.72 -6.42 12.95
CA GLU A 227 6.10 -7.79 13.33
C GLU A 227 4.89 -8.65 13.72
N GLU A 228 3.86 -8.04 14.32
CA GLU A 228 2.60 -8.70 14.63
C GLU A 228 1.58 -8.70 13.48
N GLY A 229 1.90 -8.06 12.35
CA GLY A 229 1.00 -7.88 11.20
C GLY A 229 0.44 -9.18 10.64
N SER A 230 1.16 -10.29 10.82
CA SER A 230 0.73 -11.63 10.36
C SER A 230 -0.60 -12.07 10.98
N LYS A 231 -0.92 -11.61 12.21
CA LYS A 231 -2.23 -11.84 12.87
C LYS A 231 -3.40 -11.29 12.05
N TYR A 232 -3.13 -10.34 11.16
CA TYR A 232 -4.11 -9.64 10.33
C TYR A 232 -3.87 -9.85 8.83
N GLY A 233 -3.07 -10.86 8.45
CA GLY A 233 -2.73 -11.14 7.06
C GLY A 233 -1.86 -10.08 6.39
N VAL A 234 -1.04 -9.36 7.16
CA VAL A 234 0.03 -8.49 6.65
C VAL A 234 1.37 -9.15 6.92
N GLN A 235 2.09 -9.52 5.88
CA GLN A 235 3.47 -9.95 6.01
C GLN A 235 4.39 -8.72 6.05
N PHE A 236 5.17 -8.61 7.13
CA PHE A 236 6.25 -7.64 7.23
C PHE A 236 7.60 -8.30 6.94
N ILE A 237 8.42 -7.66 6.12
CA ILE A 237 9.79 -8.09 5.80
C ILE A 237 10.73 -6.92 6.06
N SER A 238 11.85 -7.19 6.72
CA SER A 238 12.95 -6.25 6.95
C SER A 238 14.28 -6.93 6.63
N ARG A 239 15.06 -6.37 5.71
CA ARG A 239 16.36 -6.89 5.26
C ARG A 239 17.29 -5.73 4.93
N GLY A 240 18.54 -5.77 5.39
CA GLY A 240 19.56 -4.77 5.08
C GLY A 240 20.95 -5.37 5.18
#